data_AF-A0A0L6VWZ0-F1
#
_entry.id   AF-A0A0L6VWZ0-F1
#
_cell.length_a   1.000
_cell.length_b   1.000
_cell.length_c   1.000
_cell.angle_alpha   90.00
_cell.angle_beta   90.00
_cell.angle_gamma   90.00
#
_symmetry.space_group_name_H-M   'P 1'
#
loop_
_entity.id
_entity.type
_entity.pdbx_description
1 polymer ?
#
loop_
_entity_poly.entity_id
_entity_poly.type
_entity_poly.pdbx_seq_one_letter_code
_entity_poly.pdbx_strand_id
1 'polypeptide(L)'
;MERDENKRQPSSNDGPAGQAGSSVDRLRPWRRISSQLVALIGESGFCALFGRALRTMAVRYEWLSVNAARKSIDGLLSELERDLAGAERAMADIANAELLNTFTRQLSTLIGEALTARLLAHATAPEQDGPEDVQEHK
;
A
#
# COMPACT_ATOMS: atom_id res chain seq x y z
N MET A 1 -65.59 3.15 17.14
CA MET A 1 -64.79 3.50 15.96
C MET A 1 -63.34 3.53 16.41
N GLU A 2 -62.73 2.36 16.56
CA GLU A 2 -61.31 2.21 16.87
C GLU A 2 -60.52 2.29 15.56
N ARG A 3 -59.56 3.22 15.50
CA ARG A 3 -58.51 3.24 14.48
C ARG A 3 -57.20 3.00 15.20
N ASP A 4 -56.87 1.72 15.33
CA ASP A 4 -55.52 1.26 15.54
C ASP A 4 -54.95 0.90 14.17
N GLU A 5 -53.86 1.54 13.75
CA GLU A 5 -52.80 0.88 12.96
C GLU A 5 -51.63 1.85 12.78
N ASN A 6 -50.84 1.93 13.84
CA ASN A 6 -49.43 2.25 13.79
C ASN A 6 -48.70 1.11 13.05
N LYS A 7 -48.34 1.30 11.77
CA LYS A 7 -47.41 0.38 11.09
C LYS A 7 -46.67 1.04 9.93
N ARG A 8 -45.37 0.73 9.88
CA ARG A 8 -44.38 0.94 8.80
C ARG A 8 -43.53 2.21 8.91
N GLN A 9 -42.65 2.16 9.93
CA GLN A 9 -41.19 2.19 9.82
C GLN A 9 -40.57 2.93 8.61
N PRO A 10 -39.66 3.91 8.83
CA PRO A 10 -38.73 4.34 7.80
C PRO A 10 -37.75 3.20 7.51
N SER A 11 -37.77 2.68 6.30
CA SER A 11 -36.74 1.76 5.82
C SER A 11 -35.37 2.41 5.97
N SER A 12 -34.57 1.81 6.84
CA SER A 12 -33.13 1.97 6.93
C SER A 12 -32.54 1.93 5.52
N ASN A 13 -32.08 3.09 5.04
CA ASN A 13 -31.04 3.13 4.03
C ASN A 13 -29.72 3.39 4.75
N ASP A 14 -29.35 2.44 5.63
CA ASP A 14 -27.98 2.27 6.09
C ASP A 14 -27.23 1.67 4.90
N GLY A 15 -26.89 2.54 3.94
CA GLY A 15 -25.97 2.18 2.87
C GLY A 15 -24.63 1.85 3.52
N PRO A 16 -23.93 0.79 3.09
CA PRO A 16 -22.80 0.25 3.84
C PRO A 16 -21.74 1.33 4.02
N ALA A 17 -21.61 1.82 5.26
CA ALA A 17 -20.44 2.50 5.77
C ALA A 17 -19.28 1.49 5.76
N GLY A 18 -18.69 1.27 4.57
CA GLY A 18 -17.63 0.30 4.35
C GLY A 18 -16.67 0.63 3.22
N GLN A 19 -16.82 1.79 2.54
CA GLN A 19 -16.01 2.14 1.37
C GLN A 19 -14.90 3.17 1.64
N ALA A 20 -14.62 3.46 2.92
CA ALA A 20 -13.48 4.26 3.35
C ALA A 20 -12.23 3.41 3.69
N GLY A 21 -12.15 2.17 3.18
CA GLY A 21 -10.87 1.62 2.75
C GLY A 21 -10.43 2.39 1.50
N SER A 22 -10.15 3.67 1.70
CA SER A 22 -9.81 4.64 0.67
C SER A 22 -8.40 4.38 0.18
N SER A 23 -8.04 4.86 -1.00
CA SER A 23 -6.74 4.67 -1.67
C SER A 23 -5.50 4.80 -0.76
N VAL A 24 -5.61 5.53 0.35
CA VAL A 24 -4.64 5.62 1.44
C VAL A 24 -4.20 4.25 1.99
N ASP A 25 -5.12 3.29 2.12
CA ASP A 25 -4.80 1.96 2.65
C ASP A 25 -3.84 1.18 1.73
N ARG A 26 -4.04 1.32 0.41
CA ARG A 26 -3.24 0.64 -0.62
C ARG A 26 -1.80 1.12 -0.69
N LEU A 27 -1.56 2.36 -0.26
CA LEU A 27 -0.23 2.98 -0.25
C LEU A 27 0.51 2.81 1.08
N ARG A 28 -0.15 2.32 2.14
CA ARG A 28 0.52 2.06 3.43
C ARG A 28 1.76 1.17 3.26
N PRO A 29 1.74 0.04 2.53
CA PRO A 29 2.92 -0.80 2.35
C PRO A 29 4.07 -0.04 1.68
N TRP A 30 3.76 0.77 0.66
CA TRP A 30 4.75 1.55 -0.07
C TRP A 30 5.44 2.61 0.79
N ARG A 31 4.67 3.36 1.59
CA ARG A 31 5.21 4.36 2.52
C ARG A 31 6.12 3.75 3.58
N ARG A 32 5.79 2.53 4.01
CA ARG A 32 6.55 1.83 5.04
C ARG A 32 7.83 1.19 4.52
N ILE A 33 7.77 0.65 3.30
CA ILE A 33 8.94 0.10 2.61
C ILE A 33 9.88 1.22 2.16
N SER A 34 9.34 2.36 1.71
CA SER A 34 10.16 3.48 1.24
C SER A 34 11.01 4.08 2.37
N SER A 35 10.47 4.26 3.57
CA SER A 35 11.26 4.80 4.70
C SER A 35 12.46 3.92 5.05
N GLN A 36 12.31 2.60 5.02
CA GLN A 36 13.39 1.66 5.29
C GLN A 36 14.38 1.55 4.13
N LEU A 37 13.89 1.55 2.89
CA LEU A 37 14.76 1.48 1.71
C LEU A 37 15.56 2.76 1.49
N VAL A 38 15.00 3.93 1.76
CA VAL A 38 15.73 5.19 1.65
C VAL A 38 16.98 5.18 2.52
N ALA A 39 16.91 4.62 3.73
CA ALA A 39 18.07 4.49 4.61
C ALA A 39 19.16 3.55 4.05
N LEU A 40 18.80 2.58 3.21
CA LEU A 40 19.72 1.57 2.67
C LEU A 40 20.29 1.94 1.29
N ILE A 41 19.44 2.39 0.37
CA ILE A 41 19.78 2.61 -1.05
C ILE A 41 19.60 4.07 -1.49
N GLY A 42 19.14 4.95 -0.59
CA GLY A 42 18.81 6.34 -0.89
C GLY A 42 17.50 6.51 -1.66
N GLU A 43 16.98 7.74 -1.68
CA GLU A 43 15.75 8.10 -2.41
C GLU A 43 15.88 7.80 -3.91
N SER A 44 17.00 8.20 -4.54
CA SER A 44 17.26 7.93 -5.95
C SER A 44 17.25 6.42 -6.28
N GLY A 45 17.77 5.59 -5.39
CA GLY A 45 17.76 4.13 -5.55
C GLY A 45 16.35 3.56 -5.51
N PHE A 46 15.53 4.02 -4.56
CA PHE A 46 14.11 3.67 -4.50
C PHE A 46 13.37 4.10 -5.77
N CYS A 47 13.51 5.36 -6.19
CA CYS A 47 12.86 5.89 -7.39
C CYS A 47 13.24 5.10 -8.65
N ALA A 48 14.51 4.72 -8.78
CA ALA A 48 15.00 3.91 -9.91
C ALA A 48 14.39 2.50 -9.92
N LEU A 49 14.34 1.84 -8.75
CA LEU A 49 13.76 0.49 -8.61
C LEU A 49 12.25 0.49 -8.85
N PHE A 50 11.55 1.45 -8.24
CA PHE A 50 10.10 1.63 -8.42
C PHE A 50 9.75 1.93 -9.88
N GLY A 51 10.49 2.82 -10.54
CA GLY A 51 10.30 3.11 -11.96
C GLY A 51 10.55 1.89 -12.86
N ARG A 52 11.48 1.00 -12.48
CA ARG A 52 11.70 -0.27 -13.19
C ARG A 52 10.55 -1.25 -12.98
N ALA A 53 10.01 -1.35 -11.76
CA ALA A 53 8.84 -2.16 -11.46
C ALA A 53 7.62 -1.69 -12.27
N LEU A 54 7.35 -0.37 -12.28
CA LEU A 54 6.30 0.24 -13.09
C LEU A 54 6.46 -0.05 -14.58
N ARG A 55 7.65 0.13 -15.15
CA ARG A 55 7.91 -0.21 -16.57
C ARG A 55 7.59 -1.66 -16.90
N THR A 56 7.91 -2.57 -15.99
CA THR A 56 7.62 -4.00 -16.16
C THR A 56 6.11 -4.26 -16.17
N MET A 57 5.37 -3.53 -15.34
CA MET A 57 3.93 -3.69 -15.23
C MET A 57 3.12 -2.95 -16.29
N ALA A 58 3.62 -1.83 -16.80
CA ALA A 58 2.95 -1.05 -17.83
C ALA A 58 2.69 -1.84 -19.11
N VAL A 59 3.46 -2.91 -19.36
CA VAL A 59 3.20 -3.86 -20.46
C VAL A 59 1.85 -4.58 -20.32
N ARG A 60 1.39 -4.78 -19.08
CA ARG A 60 0.12 -5.47 -18.79
C ARG A 60 -0.99 -4.53 -18.31
N TYR A 61 -0.62 -3.40 -17.72
CA TYR A 61 -1.54 -2.38 -17.23
C TYR A 61 -1.19 -1.05 -17.88
N GLU A 62 -1.66 -0.84 -19.11
CA GLU A 62 -1.34 0.36 -19.91
C GLU A 62 -1.84 1.67 -19.26
N TRP A 63 -2.77 1.58 -18.31
CA TRP A 63 -3.26 2.71 -17.52
C TRP A 63 -2.31 3.17 -16.41
N LEU A 64 -1.23 2.43 -16.14
CA LEU A 64 -0.19 2.87 -15.19
C LEU A 64 0.74 3.90 -15.84
N SER A 65 0.83 5.08 -15.21
CA SER A 65 1.68 6.16 -15.65
C SER A 65 3.15 5.86 -15.35
N VAL A 66 3.93 5.54 -16.38
CA VAL A 66 5.38 5.37 -16.24
C VAL A 66 6.07 6.73 -16.32
N ASN A 67 6.14 7.44 -15.20
CA ASN A 67 6.87 8.70 -15.13
C ASN A 67 8.23 8.55 -14.42
N ALA A 68 9.24 8.12 -15.18
CA ALA A 68 10.61 8.00 -14.68
C ALA A 68 11.30 9.36 -14.40
N ALA A 69 10.68 10.49 -14.77
CA ALA A 69 11.23 11.82 -14.53
C ALA A 69 10.97 12.33 -13.09
N ARG A 70 10.08 11.66 -12.34
CA ARG A 70 9.84 11.96 -10.92
C ARG A 70 11.04 11.51 -10.09
N LYS A 71 11.59 12.44 -9.31
CA LYS A 71 12.77 12.20 -8.45
C LYS A 71 12.43 12.03 -6.97
N SER A 72 11.18 12.23 -6.57
CA SER A 72 10.74 12.09 -5.18
C SER A 72 9.77 10.93 -4.99
N ILE A 73 9.86 10.31 -3.81
CA ILE A 73 9.00 9.20 -3.42
C ILE A 73 7.53 9.63 -3.35
N ASP A 74 7.23 10.76 -2.69
CA ASP A 74 5.85 11.26 -2.60
C ASP A 74 5.26 11.55 -3.99
N GLY A 75 6.06 12.04 -4.93
CA GLY A 75 5.62 12.27 -6.31
C GLY A 75 5.22 10.97 -7.01
N LEU A 76 6.05 9.93 -6.87
CA LEU A 76 5.76 8.60 -7.42
C LEU A 76 4.53 7.95 -6.78
N LEU A 77 4.37 8.05 -5.46
CA LEU A 77 3.24 7.47 -4.75
C LEU A 77 1.93 8.22 -5.05
N SER A 78 1.97 9.54 -5.18
CA SER A 78 0.80 10.34 -5.57
C SER A 78 0.34 10.03 -7.00
N GLU A 79 1.28 9.76 -7.91
CA GLU A 79 1.00 9.35 -9.29
C GLU A 79 0.35 7.96 -9.30
N LEU A 80 0.92 7.01 -8.57
CA LEU A 80 0.32 5.68 -8.39
C LEU A 80 -1.08 5.76 -7.76
N GLU A 81 -1.29 6.62 -6.76
CA GLU A 81 -2.61 6.81 -6.14
C GLU A 81 -3.66 7.22 -7.17
N ARG A 82 -3.30 8.19 -8.02
CA ARG A 82 -4.17 8.71 -9.05
C ARG A 82 -4.50 7.65 -10.11
N ASP A 83 -3.50 6.89 -10.54
CA ASP A 83 -3.70 5.79 -11.49
C ASP A 83 -4.62 4.71 -10.90
N LEU A 84 -4.40 4.32 -9.63
CA LEU A 84 -5.24 3.35 -8.93
C LEU A 84 -6.66 3.87 -8.69
N ALA A 85 -6.84 5.17 -8.44
CA ALA A 85 -8.14 5.79 -8.26
C ALA A 85 -8.95 5.88 -9.57
N GLY A 86 -8.26 5.91 -10.72
CA GLY A 86 -8.88 5.89 -12.05
C GLY A 86 -9.29 4.50 -12.53
N ALA A 87 -8.79 3.43 -11.90
CA ALA A 87 -9.08 2.05 -12.27
C ALA A 87 -10.25 1.45 -11.46
N GLU A 88 -10.81 0.36 -11.96
CA GLU A 88 -11.80 -0.43 -11.22
C GLU A 88 -11.17 -0.96 -9.91
N ARG A 89 -11.92 -0.92 -8.80
CA ARG A 89 -11.44 -1.27 -7.46
C ARG A 89 -10.68 -2.61 -7.41
N ALA A 90 -11.28 -3.67 -7.96
CA ALA A 90 -10.67 -5.00 -7.97
C ALA A 90 -9.39 -5.05 -8.81
N MET A 91 -9.39 -4.38 -9.97
CA MET A 91 -8.23 -4.30 -10.86
C MET A 91 -7.09 -3.50 -10.22
N ALA A 92 -7.41 -2.42 -9.52
CA ALA A 92 -6.46 -1.61 -8.76
C ALA A 92 -5.80 -2.41 -7.63
N ASP A 93 -6.57 -3.20 -6.88
CA ASP A 93 -6.04 -4.05 -5.81
C ASP A 93 -5.10 -5.14 -6.35
N ILE A 94 -5.50 -5.80 -7.44
CA ILE A 94 -4.66 -6.80 -8.12
C ILE A 94 -3.37 -6.13 -8.62
N ALA A 95 -3.47 -5.04 -9.38
CA ALA A 95 -2.31 -4.35 -9.93
C ALA A 95 -1.36 -3.84 -8.83
N ASN A 96 -1.87 -3.32 -7.72
CA ASN A 96 -1.04 -2.87 -6.61
C ASN A 96 -0.27 -4.02 -5.94
N ALA A 97 -0.92 -5.16 -5.70
CA ALA A 97 -0.28 -6.35 -5.14
C ALA A 97 0.80 -6.92 -6.08
N GLU A 98 0.49 -6.96 -7.38
CA GLU A 98 1.39 -7.39 -8.45
C GLU A 98 2.63 -6.48 -8.57
N LEU A 99 2.45 -5.17 -8.37
CA LEU A 99 3.52 -4.18 -8.34
C LEU A 99 4.44 -4.40 -7.15
N LEU A 100 3.86 -4.61 -5.98
CA LEU A 100 4.62 -4.87 -4.76
C LEU A 100 5.43 -6.17 -4.87
N ASN A 101 4.85 -7.21 -5.45
CA ASN A 101 5.55 -8.47 -5.69
C ASN A 101 6.70 -8.30 -6.70
N THR A 102 6.46 -7.58 -7.79
CA THR A 102 7.50 -7.31 -8.80
C THR A 102 8.65 -6.48 -8.24
N PHE A 103 8.34 -5.46 -7.45
CA PHE A 103 9.32 -4.65 -6.75
C PHE A 103 10.17 -5.47 -5.77
N THR A 104 9.52 -6.29 -4.94
CA THR A 104 10.20 -7.17 -3.97
C THR A 104 11.11 -8.19 -4.66
N ARG A 105 10.69 -8.74 -5.81
CA ARG A 105 11.52 -9.64 -6.60
C ARG A 105 12.74 -8.93 -7.16
N GLN A 106 12.57 -7.72 -7.71
CA GLN A 106 13.69 -6.91 -8.20
C GLN A 106 14.66 -6.55 -7.07
N LEU A 107 14.15 -6.22 -5.89
CA LEU A 107 14.95 -5.97 -4.69
C LEU A 107 15.75 -7.23 -4.30
N SER A 108 15.09 -8.39 -4.25
CA SER A 108 15.72 -9.69 -3.94
C SER A 108 16.84 -10.04 -4.91
N THR A 109 16.70 -9.66 -6.18
CA THR A 109 17.77 -9.90 -7.17
C THR A 109 18.99 -9.00 -6.95
N LEU A 110 18.81 -7.85 -6.26
CA LEU A 110 19.84 -6.82 -6.11
C LEU A 110 20.60 -6.92 -4.79
N ILE A 111 19.92 -7.24 -3.68
CA ILE A 111 20.52 -7.35 -2.34
C ILE A 111 20.48 -8.79 -1.76
N GLY A 112 19.90 -9.73 -2.50
CA GLY A 112 19.66 -11.10 -2.06
C GLY A 112 18.29 -11.29 -1.39
N GLU A 113 17.75 -12.50 -1.51
CA GLU A 113 16.44 -12.89 -0.94
C GLU A 113 16.42 -12.76 0.59
N ALA A 114 17.49 -13.18 1.27
CA ALA A 114 17.57 -13.13 2.73
C ALA A 114 17.52 -11.69 3.27
N LEU A 115 18.21 -10.75 2.62
CA LEU A 115 18.20 -9.34 3.04
C LEU A 115 16.85 -8.69 2.74
N THR A 116 16.24 -9.05 1.60
CA THR A 116 14.92 -8.56 1.20
C THR A 116 13.82 -9.03 2.14
N ALA A 117 13.84 -10.32 2.49
CA ALA A 117 12.89 -10.90 3.45
C ALA A 117 12.99 -10.23 4.83
N ARG A 118 14.22 -9.98 5.32
CA ARG A 118 14.43 -9.27 6.59
C ARG A 118 13.93 -7.83 6.53
N LEU A 119 14.20 -7.11 5.44
CA LEU A 119 13.75 -5.73 5.27
C LEU A 119 12.22 -5.65 5.19
N LEU A 120 11.58 -6.54 4.43
CA LEU A 120 10.12 -6.58 4.34
C LEU A 120 9.47 -7.00 5.67
N ALA A 121 10.10 -7.90 6.42
CA ALA A 121 9.66 -8.27 7.76
C ALA A 121 9.72 -7.08 8.72
N HIS A 122 10.82 -6.31 8.74
CA HIS A 122 10.91 -5.08 9.54
C HIS A 122 9.94 -3.99 9.06
N ALA A 123 9.66 -3.92 7.75
CA ALA A 123 8.70 -2.99 7.18
C ALA A 123 7.24 -3.43 7.36
N THR A 124 6.97 -4.64 7.86
CA THR A 124 5.59 -5.14 8.03
C THR A 124 5.28 -5.49 9.48
N ALA A 125 6.29 -5.82 10.29
CA ALA A 125 6.15 -6.18 11.70
C ALA A 125 5.49 -5.04 12.48
N PRO A 126 4.26 -5.17 13.03
CA PRO A 126 3.69 -4.14 13.88
C PRO A 126 4.74 -3.77 14.92
N GLU A 127 5.00 -2.46 15.13
CA GLU A 127 6.01 -1.98 16.08
C GLU A 127 5.90 -2.83 17.34
N GLN A 128 6.86 -3.72 17.52
CA GLN A 128 6.92 -4.53 18.73
C GLN A 128 7.46 -3.52 19.75
N ASP A 129 6.52 -2.83 20.39
CA ASP A 129 6.75 -2.18 21.67
C ASP A 129 7.49 -3.22 22.53
N GLY A 130 8.73 -2.90 22.85
CA GLY A 130 9.66 -3.86 23.44
C GLY A 130 9.06 -4.47 24.71
N PRO A 131 9.43 -5.70 25.08
CA PRO A 131 9.03 -6.22 26.37
C PRO A 131 9.55 -5.24 27.42
N GLU A 132 8.64 -4.66 28.20
CA GLU A 132 8.96 -4.07 29.50
C GLU A 132 9.62 -5.18 30.33
N ASP A 133 10.93 -5.32 30.17
CA ASP A 133 11.81 -5.92 31.16
C ASP A 133 11.76 -4.98 32.37
N VAL A 134 10.79 -5.21 33.24
CA VAL A 134 10.90 -4.81 34.64
C VAL A 134 11.18 -6.09 35.41
N GLN A 135 12.45 -6.52 35.31
CA GLN A 135 13.07 -7.31 36.36
C GLN A 135 13.05 -6.52 37.68
N GLU A 136 12.57 -7.21 38.71
CA GLU A 136 12.96 -7.14 40.12
C GLU A 136 13.38 -5.77 40.71
N HIS A 137 12.63 -5.29 41.72
CA HIS A 137 13.19 -5.19 43.06
C HIS A 137 12.11 -4.95 44.14
N LYS A 138 12.08 -5.91 45.09
CA LYS A 138 11.82 -5.78 46.53
C LYS A 138 10.38 -5.90 47.08
#